data_AF-A0A1S6JGE4-F1
#
_entry.id   AF-A0A1S6JGE4-F1
#
_cell.length_a   1.000
_cell.length_b   1.000
_cell.length_c   1.000
_cell.angle_alpha   90.00
_cell.angle_beta   90.00
_cell.angle_gamma   90.00
#
_symmetry.space_group_name_H-M   'P 1'
#
loop_
_entity.id
_entity.type
_entity.pdbx_description
1 polymer ?
#
loop_
_entity_poly.entity_id
_entity_poly.type
_entity_poly.pdbx_seq_one_letter_code
_entity_poly.pdbx_strand_id
1 'polypeptide(L)' 'MTDEQSHPTGTLTDLQYARIDYARRDLDSARAEDLAQLDAAGLILMVERLRGRLGDVLDLVDELTDLHQ' A
#
# COMPACT_ATOMS: atom_id res chain seq x y z
N MET A 1 -15.29 21.37 -3.12
CA MET A 1 -14.25 21.14 -4.13
C MET A 1 -12.94 21.46 -3.45
N THR A 2 -12.18 20.45 -3.06
CA THR A 2 -10.83 20.62 -2.52
C THR A 2 -9.87 20.40 -3.68
N ASP A 3 -9.17 21.49 -4.04
CA ASP A 3 -8.13 21.50 -5.07
C ASP A 3 -6.98 20.56 -4.67
N GLU A 4 -6.82 19.45 -5.39
CA GLU A 4 -5.57 18.67 -5.39
C GLU A 4 -4.50 19.49 -6.12
N GLN A 5 -3.73 20.26 -5.35
CA GLN A 5 -2.61 21.04 -5.89
C GLN A 5 -1.40 20.13 -6.10
N SER A 6 -1.27 19.59 -7.32
CA SER A 6 -0.05 18.93 -7.79
C SER A 6 1.10 19.95 -7.88
N HIS A 7 2.11 19.83 -7.01
CA HIS A 7 3.37 20.57 -7.11
C HIS A 7 4.50 19.64 -7.56
N PRO A 8 5.37 20.05 -8.51
CA PRO A 8 6.38 19.19 -9.09
C PRO A 8 7.65 19.15 -8.22
N THR A 9 8.12 17.93 -7.93
CA THR A 9 9.36 17.53 -7.23
C THR A 9 9.36 17.66 -5.69
N GLY A 10 9.12 16.54 -4.99
CA GLY A 10 9.68 16.30 -3.64
C GLY A 10 8.81 15.55 -2.63
N THR A 11 7.48 15.59 -2.75
CA THR A 11 6.59 15.04 -1.72
C THR A 11 5.38 14.36 -2.35
N LEU A 12 5.11 13.13 -1.90
CA LEU A 12 3.90 12.37 -2.25
C LEU A 12 2.65 13.20 -1.98
N THR A 13 1.61 13.02 -2.80
CA THR A 13 0.28 13.56 -2.47
C THR A 13 -0.27 12.86 -1.22
N ASP A 14 -1.25 13.48 -0.55
CA ASP A 14 -1.90 12.87 0.62
C ASP A 14 -2.47 11.48 0.31
N LEU A 15 -3.01 11.29 -0.89
CA LEU A 15 -3.52 10.00 -1.34
C LEU A 15 -2.40 8.97 -1.51
N GLN A 16 -1.29 9.36 -2.13
CA GLN A 16 -0.13 8.50 -2.31
C GLN A 16 0.50 8.13 -0.96
N TYR A 17 0.59 9.09 -0.02
CA TYR A 17 1.03 8.84 1.35
C TYR A 17 0.09 7.86 2.07
N ALA A 18 -1.22 8.06 1.96
CA ALA A 18 -2.21 7.17 2.56
C ALA A 18 -2.08 5.73 2.02
N ARG A 19 -1.87 5.55 0.71
CA ARG A 19 -1.63 4.22 0.10
C ARG A 19 -0.44 3.51 0.75
N ILE A 20 0.69 4.21 0.92
CA ILE A 20 1.88 3.66 1.58
C ILE A 20 1.62 3.34 3.06
N ASP A 21 0.94 4.23 3.78
CA ASP A 21 0.64 4.03 5.19
C ASP A 21 -0.27 2.82 5.42
N TYR A 22 -1.30 2.63 4.59
CA TYR A 22 -2.14 1.42 4.63
C TYR A 22 -1.34 0.15 4.35
N ALA A 23 -0.46 0.16 3.34
CA ALA A 23 0.37 -0.99 3.04
C ALA A 23 1.33 -1.35 4.19
N ARG A 24 1.92 -0.33 4.85
CA ARG A 24 2.77 -0.53 6.03
C ARG A 24 2.00 -1.14 7.20
N ARG A 25 0.82 -0.59 7.53
CA ARG A 25 -0.02 -1.10 8.61
C ARG A 25 -0.47 -2.53 8.36
N ASP A 26 -0.86 -2.86 7.14
CA ASP A 26 -1.26 -4.23 6.79
C ASP A 26 -0.07 -5.20 6.89
N LEU A 27 1.13 -4.78 6.49
CA LEU A 27 2.35 -5.59 6.65
C LEU A 27 2.73 -5.78 8.13
N ASP A 28 2.67 -4.73 8.94
CA ASP A 28 2.97 -4.80 10.36
C ASP A 28 1.95 -5.67 11.11
N SER A 29 0.67 -5.57 10.75
CA SER A 29 -0.38 -6.45 11.26
C SER A 29 -0.11 -7.91 10.91
N ALA A 30 0.25 -8.21 9.67
CA ALA A 30 0.55 -9.58 9.25
C ALA A 30 1.81 -10.15 9.93
N ARG A 31 2.82 -9.31 10.20
CA ARG A 31 4.01 -9.71 10.96
C ARG A 31 3.74 -10.00 12.42
N ALA A 32 2.76 -9.32 13.01
CA ALA A 32 2.36 -9.50 14.39
C ALA A 32 1.44 -10.71 14.59
N GLU A 33 0.89 -11.26 13.52
CA GLU A 33 -0.03 -12.40 13.58
C GLU A 33 0.69 -13.71 13.91
N ASP A 34 0.08 -14.53 14.76
CA ASP A 34 0.49 -15.92 14.94
C ASP A 34 -0.13 -16.79 13.82
N LEU A 35 0.64 -16.98 12.75
CA LEU A 35 0.21 -17.74 11.57
C LEU A 35 -0.17 -19.20 11.89
N ALA A 36 0.32 -19.76 13.01
CA ALA A 36 -0.03 -21.12 13.40
C ALA A 36 -1.45 -21.23 13.99
N GLN A 37 -2.05 -20.11 14.38
CA GLN A 37 -3.42 -20.06 14.91
C GLN A 37 -4.47 -19.75 13.83
N LEU A 38 -4.04 -19.32 12.65
CA LEU A 38 -4.94 -19.06 11.54
C LEU A 38 -5.31 -20.36 10.82
N ASP A 39 -6.58 -20.50 10.50
CA ASP A 39 -7.03 -21.54 9.59
C ASP A 39 -6.61 -21.21 8.14
N ALA A 40 -6.75 -22.19 7.24
CA ALA A 40 -6.36 -22.03 5.85
C ALA A 40 -7.07 -20.83 5.18
N ALA A 41 -8.35 -20.59 5.52
CA ALA A 41 -9.10 -19.47 4.99
C ALA A 41 -8.54 -18.12 5.46
N GLY A 42 -8.23 -17.99 6.76
CA GLY A 42 -7.60 -16.80 7.33
C GLY A 42 -6.24 -16.51 6.71
N LEU A 43 -5.41 -17.54 6.53
CA LEU A 43 -4.11 -17.42 5.85
C LEU A 43 -4.26 -16.95 4.40
N ILE A 44 -5.19 -17.54 3.64
CA ILE A 44 -5.45 -17.14 2.25
C ILE A 44 -5.87 -15.67 2.21
N LEU A 45 -6.84 -15.26 3.04
CA LEU A 45 -7.32 -13.88 3.05
C LEU A 45 -6.22 -12.87 3.42
N MET A 46 -5.35 -13.24 4.36
CA MET A 46 -4.19 -12.41 4.75
C MET A 46 -3.23 -12.24 3.57
N VAL A 47 -2.85 -13.34 2.91
CA VAL A 47 -1.94 -13.31 1.76
C VAL A 47 -2.54 -12.52 0.60
N GLU A 48 -3.82 -12.72 0.30
CA GLU A 48 -4.53 -12.01 -0.77
C GLU A 48 -4.60 -10.51 -0.50
N ARG A 49 -4.87 -10.10 0.75
CA ARG A 49 -4.85 -8.69 1.15
C ARG A 49 -3.45 -8.10 0.95
N LEU A 50 -2.40 -8.77 1.44
CA LEU A 50 -1.02 -8.32 1.28
C LEU A 50 -0.63 -8.21 -0.19
N ARG A 51 -1.03 -9.17 -1.02
CA ARG A 51 -0.77 -9.12 -2.47
C ARG A 51 -1.40 -7.89 -3.10
N GLY A 52 -2.66 -7.59 -2.78
CA GLY A 52 -3.34 -6.39 -3.27
C GLY A 52 -2.61 -5.12 -2.85
N ARG A 53 -2.28 -4.98 -1.56
CA ARG A 53 -1.57 -3.80 -1.04
C ARG A 53 -0.20 -3.59 -1.64
N LEU A 54 0.57 -4.67 -1.81
CA LEU A 54 1.90 -4.57 -2.43
C LEU A 54 1.77 -4.24 -3.92
N GLY A 55 0.75 -4.76 -4.60
CA GLY A 55 0.40 -4.36 -5.96
C GLY A 55 0.11 -2.86 -6.06
N ASP A 56 -0.77 -2.33 -5.21
CA ASP A 56 -1.11 -0.89 -5.18
C ASP A 56 0.14 0.00 -4.97
N VAL A 57 1.12 -0.46 -4.19
CA VAL A 57 2.38 0.26 -3.95
C VAL A 57 3.32 0.18 -5.16
N LEU A 58 3.37 -0.96 -5.85
CA LEU A 58 4.14 -1.09 -7.09
C LEU A 58 3.56 -0.19 -8.19
N ASP A 59 2.23 -0.18 -8.34
CA ASP A 59 1.54 0.72 -9.28
C ASP A 59 1.84 2.19 -8.98
N LEU A 60 1.95 2.56 -7.70
CA LEU A 60 2.38 3.90 -7.29
C LEU A 60 3.84 4.19 -7.65
N VAL A 61 4.75 3.23 -7.53
CA VAL A 61 6.15 3.40 -7.95
C VAL A 61 6.23 3.63 -9.45
N ASP A 62 5.46 2.89 -10.23
CA ASP A 62 5.36 3.07 -11.68
C ASP A 62 4.79 4.46 -12.01
N GLU A 63 3.69 4.88 -11.37
CA GLU A 63 3.10 6.22 -11.50
C GLU A 63 4.13 7.33 -11.24
N LEU A 64 4.93 7.19 -10.18
CA LEU A 64 5.95 8.18 -9.84
C LEU A 64 7.15 8.14 -10.79
N THR A 65 7.49 6.98 -11.35
CA THR A 65 8.62 6.85 -12.28
C THR A 65 8.27 7.42 -13.66
N ASP A 66 7.03 7.20 -14.12
CA ASP A 66 6.51 7.75 -15.38
C ASP A 66 6.32 9.28 -15.32
N LEU A 67 6.02 9.83 -14.13
CA LEU A 67 5.89 11.29 -13.93
C LEU A 67 7.22 12.06 -14.09
N HIS A 68 8.37 11.37 -13.99
CA HIS A 68 9.71 11.98 -14.08
C HIS A 68 10.38 11.80 -15.46
N GLN A 69 9.67 11.28 -16.47
CA GLN A 69 10.12 11.23 -17.88
C GLN A 69 9.46 12.34 -18.72
#